data_AF-A0A6H3SJD4-F1
#
_entry.id   AF-A0A6H3SJD4-F1
#
_cell.length_a   1.000
_cell.length_b   1.000
_cell.length_c   1.000
_cell.angle_alpha   90.00
_cell.angle_beta   90.00
_cell.angle_gamma   90.00
#
_symmetry.space_group_name_H-M   'P 1'
#
loop_
_entity.id
_entity.type
_entity.pdbx_description
1 polymer ?
#
loop_
_entity_poly.entity_id
_entity_poly.type
_entity_poly.pdbx_seq_one_letter_code
_entity_poly.pdbx_strand_id
1 'polypeptide(L)'
;MTLKVFSETAPKHTFTYEFGNLEDAQIAGLALFGYMRGTYLVPAIKLKYKENGTLIAEYIDDNKLDINFERICEVFKNEENPIDEEVEE
;
A
#
# COMPACT_ATOMS: atom_id res chain seq x y z
N MET A 1 7.77 0.10 -21.14
CA MET A 1 8.03 -0.24 -19.72
C MET A 1 7.95 -1.74 -19.57
N THR A 2 8.80 -2.34 -18.75
CA THR A 2 8.83 -3.78 -18.50
C THR A 2 8.54 -4.02 -17.02
N LEU A 3 7.60 -4.91 -16.72
CA LEU A 3 7.27 -5.28 -15.34
C LEU A 3 8.40 -6.11 -14.71
N LYS A 4 8.57 -5.98 -13.40
CA LYS A 4 9.57 -6.73 -12.63
C LYS A 4 9.11 -8.16 -12.35
N VAL A 5 10.09 -9.03 -12.16
CA VAL A 5 9.93 -10.41 -11.65
C VAL A 5 10.82 -10.54 -10.42
N PHE A 6 10.32 -11.24 -9.40
CA PHE A 6 11.07 -11.53 -8.19
C PHE A 6 12.14 -12.60 -8.46
N SER A 7 13.21 -12.63 -7.66
CA SER A 7 14.10 -13.79 -7.66
C SER A 7 13.41 -15.04 -7.08
N GLU A 8 13.88 -16.22 -7.46
CA GLU A 8 13.37 -17.49 -6.90
C GLU A 8 13.54 -17.60 -5.38
N THR A 9 14.50 -16.86 -4.83
CA THR A 9 14.84 -16.82 -3.40
C THR A 9 14.31 -15.58 -2.69
N ALA A 10 13.43 -14.80 -3.33
CA ALA A 10 12.91 -13.57 -2.77
C ALA A 10 12.25 -13.82 -1.40
N PRO A 11 12.69 -13.14 -0.33
CA PRO A 11 12.12 -13.33 0.99
C PRO A 11 10.70 -12.79 1.10
N LYS A 12 9.95 -13.33 2.07
CA LYS A 12 8.66 -12.80 2.48
C LYS A 12 8.87 -11.67 3.50
N HIS A 13 8.18 -10.56 3.30
CA HIS A 13 8.16 -9.41 4.19
C HIS A 13 6.76 -9.18 4.76
N THR A 14 6.71 -8.46 5.87
CA THR A 14 5.46 -8.01 6.49
C THR A 14 5.59 -6.52 6.76
N PHE A 15 4.65 -5.75 6.23
CA PHE A 15 4.48 -4.33 6.50
C PHE A 15 3.19 -4.13 7.30
N THR A 16 3.24 -3.28 8.31
CA THR A 16 2.09 -2.95 9.16
C THR A 16 1.97 -1.43 9.24
N TYR A 17 0.76 -0.92 9.09
CA TYR A 17 0.48 0.51 9.19
C TYR A 17 -0.86 0.74 9.89
N GLU A 18 -0.95 1.76 10.74
CA GLU A 18 -2.12 2.06 11.53
C GLU A 18 -2.83 3.32 11.02
N PHE A 19 -4.10 3.16 10.67
CA PHE A 19 -5.03 4.23 10.31
C PHE A 19 -6.01 4.51 11.45
N GLY A 20 -6.74 5.63 11.35
CA GLY A 20 -7.76 6.01 12.33
C GLY A 20 -9.03 5.16 12.24
N ASN A 21 -9.33 4.60 11.06
CA ASN A 21 -10.52 3.78 10.81
C ASN A 21 -10.23 2.65 9.81
N LEU A 22 -11.18 1.72 9.67
CA LEU A 22 -11.07 0.57 8.77
C LEU A 22 -11.14 0.97 7.29
N GLU A 23 -11.86 2.02 6.95
CA GLU A 23 -12.09 2.46 5.58
C GLU A 23 -10.79 2.99 4.94
N ASP A 24 -10.08 3.88 5.63
CA ASP A 24 -8.77 4.38 5.20
C ASP A 24 -7.77 3.25 5.03
N ALA A 25 -7.76 2.30 5.97
CA ALA A 25 -6.91 1.12 5.88
C ALA A 25 -7.20 0.29 4.62
N GLN A 26 -8.47 0.13 4.27
CA GLN A 26 -8.89 -0.58 3.06
C GLN A 26 -8.53 0.18 1.79
N ILE A 27 -8.74 1.50 1.75
CA ILE A 27 -8.38 2.36 0.61
C ILE A 27 -6.86 2.32 0.37
N ALA A 28 -6.07 2.51 1.43
CA ALA A 28 -4.62 2.41 1.34
C ALA A 28 -4.17 1.01 0.94
N GLY A 29 -4.83 -0.05 1.43
CA GLY A 29 -4.58 -1.42 1.02
C GLY A 29 -4.78 -1.63 -0.50
N LEU A 30 -5.86 -1.08 -1.06
CA LEU A 30 -6.11 -1.11 -2.51
C LEU A 30 -5.00 -0.38 -3.27
N ALA A 31 -4.50 0.75 -2.77
CA ALA A 31 -3.38 1.46 -3.35
C ALA A 31 -2.08 0.64 -3.33
N LEU A 32 -1.77 -0.05 -2.23
CA LEU A 32 -0.63 -0.99 -2.16
C LEU A 32 -0.78 -2.13 -3.18
N PHE A 33 -1.97 -2.70 -3.32
CA PHE A 33 -2.24 -3.73 -4.32
C PHE A 33 -2.05 -3.20 -5.75
N GLY A 34 -2.54 -1.99 -6.03
CA GLY A 34 -2.36 -1.29 -7.30
C GLY A 34 -0.89 -1.05 -7.63
N TYR A 35 -0.10 -0.59 -6.65
CA TYR A 35 1.35 -0.42 -6.79
C TYR A 35 2.03 -1.74 -7.14
N MET A 36 1.72 -2.83 -6.43
CA MET A 36 2.29 -4.15 -6.71
C MET A 36 1.92 -4.63 -8.11
N ARG A 37 0.65 -4.47 -8.52
CA ARG A 37 0.16 -4.85 -9.85
C ARG A 37 0.77 -4.01 -10.98
N GLY A 38 1.05 -2.73 -10.72
CA GLY A 38 1.72 -1.84 -11.68
C GLY A 38 3.23 -2.05 -11.79
N THR A 39 3.84 -2.70 -10.79
CA THR A 39 5.29 -2.89 -10.71
C THR A 39 5.74 -4.29 -11.15
N TYR A 40 4.95 -5.33 -10.82
CA TYR A 40 5.35 -6.73 -10.98
C TYR A 40 4.47 -7.48 -11.97
N LEU A 41 5.08 -8.41 -12.70
CA LEU A 41 4.39 -9.25 -13.67
C LEU A 41 3.32 -10.13 -13.00
N VAL A 42 3.67 -10.69 -11.83
CA VAL A 42 2.76 -11.45 -10.98
C VAL A 42 2.85 -10.84 -9.58
N PRO A 43 1.88 -10.02 -9.14
CA PRO A 43 1.96 -9.39 -7.83
C PRO A 43 1.78 -10.42 -6.72
N ALA A 44 2.77 -10.52 -5.83
CA ALA A 44 2.73 -11.40 -4.66
C ALA A 44 2.52 -10.58 -3.39
N ILE A 45 1.26 -10.24 -3.11
CA ILE A 45 0.84 -9.50 -1.91
C ILE A 45 -0.47 -10.05 -1.35
N LYS A 46 -0.56 -10.11 -0.03
CA LYS A 46 -1.76 -10.46 0.73
C LYS A 46 -2.03 -9.37 1.76
N LEU A 47 -3.25 -8.86 1.75
CA LEU A 47 -3.69 -7.81 2.65
C LEU A 47 -4.60 -8.39 3.73
N LYS A 48 -4.43 -7.92 4.95
CA LYS A 48 -5.32 -8.18 6.08
C LYS A 48 -5.63 -6.86 6.77
N TYR A 49 -6.86 -6.75 7.24
CA TYR A 49 -7.34 -5.57 7.95
C TYR A 49 -7.85 -6.00 9.32
N LYS A 50 -7.58 -5.17 10.32
CA LYS A 50 -8.19 -5.29 11.65
C LYS A 50 -9.24 -4.21 11.84
N GLU A 51 -10.22 -4.47 12.70
CA GLU A 51 -11.32 -3.54 12.98
C GLU A 51 -10.85 -2.17 13.51
N ASN A 52 -9.69 -2.11 14.16
CA ASN A 52 -9.08 -0.88 14.68
C ASN A 52 -8.33 -0.04 13.62
N GLY A 53 -8.50 -0.32 12.32
CA GLY A 53 -7.81 0.42 11.25
C GLY A 53 -6.37 -0.02 10.99
N THR A 54 -5.91 -1.14 11.55
CA THR A 54 -4.57 -1.66 11.20
C THR A 54 -4.59 -2.39 9.86
N LEU A 55 -3.75 -1.93 8.92
CA LEU A 55 -3.40 -2.59 7.66
C LEU A 55 -2.17 -3.48 7.86
N ILE A 56 -2.24 -4.74 7.44
CA ILE A 56 -1.11 -5.66 7.36
C ILE A 56 -0.95 -6.15 5.92
N ALA A 57 0.19 -5.86 5.31
CA ALA A 57 0.57 -6.33 3.98
C ALA A 57 1.70 -7.36 4.09
N GLU A 58 1.41 -8.60 3.72
CA GLU A 58 2.40 -9.66 3.54
C GLU A 58 2.77 -9.75 2.06
N TYR A 59 4.05 -9.58 1.71
CA TYR A 59 4.49 -9.55 0.31
C TYR A 59 5.80 -10.30 0.10
N ILE A 60 6.09 -10.67 -1.14
CA ILE A 60 7.38 -11.25 -1.55
C ILE A 60 8.12 -10.21 -2.38
N ASP A 61 9.37 -9.92 -2.03
CA ASP A 61 10.24 -9.05 -2.82
C ASP A 61 11.71 -9.25 -2.45
N ASP A 62 12.59 -9.01 -3.42
CA ASP A 62 14.04 -9.00 -3.20
C ASP A 62 14.49 -7.89 -2.24
N ASN A 63 13.75 -6.77 -2.22
CA ASN A 63 14.00 -5.61 -1.38
C ASN A 63 12.80 -5.27 -0.51
N LYS A 64 13.05 -4.69 0.67
CA LYS A 64 11.97 -4.13 1.48
C LYS A 64 11.36 -2.92 0.79
N LEU A 65 10.03 -2.94 0.68
CA LEU A 65 9.23 -1.87 0.09
C LEU A 65 8.68 -0.90 1.15
N ASP A 66 9.10 -1.01 2.41
CA ASP A 66 8.56 -0.29 3.57
C ASP A 66 8.43 1.22 3.32
N ILE A 67 9.48 1.87 2.77
CA ILE A 67 9.45 3.31 2.45
C ILE A 67 8.38 3.64 1.40
N ASN A 68 8.23 2.80 0.37
CA ASN A 68 7.23 3.03 -0.68
C ASN A 68 5.82 2.83 -0.12
N PHE A 69 5.62 1.77 0.67
CA PHE A 69 4.33 1.46 1.26
C PHE A 69 3.93 2.51 2.30
N GLU A 70 4.87 2.97 3.13
CA GLU A 70 4.67 4.08 4.07
C GLU A 70 4.24 5.34 3.33
N ARG A 71 4.97 5.74 2.27
CA ARG A 71 4.60 6.92 1.47
C ARG A 71 3.21 6.81 0.84
N ILE A 72 2.81 5.63 0.37
CA ILE A 72 1.46 5.42 -0.17
C ILE A 72 0.43 5.55 0.96
N CYS A 73 0.66 4.93 2.12
CA CYS A 73 -0.25 4.98 3.26
C CYS A 73 -0.41 6.40 3.82
N GLU A 74 0.67 7.19 3.92
CA GLU A 74 0.64 8.58 4.42
C GLU A 74 -0.30 9.47 3.58
N VAL A 75 -0.42 9.24 2.28
CA VAL A 75 -1.34 9.99 1.40
C VAL A 75 -2.80 9.81 1.84
N PHE A 76 -3.15 8.64 2.37
CA PHE A 76 -4.52 8.33 2.81
C PHE A 76 -4.74 8.60 4.30
N LYS A 77 -3.69 8.94 5.05
CA LYS A 77 -3.80 9.29 6.47
C LYS A 77 -4.05 10.77 6.68
N ASN A 78 -3.60 11.62 5.76
CA ASN A 78 -3.86 13.04 5.82
C ASN A 78 -5.28 13.33 5.32
N GLU A 79 -6.20 13.64 6.24
CA GLU A 79 -7.57 14.08 5.93
C GLU A 79 -7.61 15.44 5.20
N GLU A 80 -6.52 16.21 5.19
CA GLU A 80 -6.38 17.38 4.31
C GLU A 80 -6.08 16.92 2.88
N ASN A 81 -7.15 16.55 2.17
CA ASN A 81 -7.12 16.35 0.74
C ASN A 81 -6.90 17.72 0.07
N PRO A 82 -5.77 17.99 -0.61
CA PRO A 82 -5.52 19.30 -1.24
C PRO A 82 -6.48 19.60 -2.40
N ILE A 83 -7.39 18.68 -2.72
CA ILE A 83 -8.45 18.82 -3.72
C ILE A 83 -9.72 19.46 -3.12
N ASP A 84 -9.80 19.56 -1.79
CA ASP A 84 -10.90 20.23 -1.08
C ASP A 84 -10.70 21.76 -0.99
N GLU A 85 -9.68 22.33 -1.63
CA GLU A 85 -9.67 23.76 -1.97
C GLU A 85 -10.79 24.01 -3.00
N GLU A 86 -11.93 24.51 -2.51
CA GLU A 86 -13.08 24.95 -3.32
C GLU A 86 -12.61 25.75 -4.53
N VAL A 87 -12.84 25.22 -5.73
CA VAL A 87 -12.73 25.99 -6.98
C VAL A 87 -13.92 26.95 -6.98
N GLU A 88 -13.74 28.17 -6.47
CA GLU A 88 -14.71 29.25 -6.67
C GLU A 88 -14.88 29.47 -8.20
N GLU A 89 -16.10 29.28 -8.70
CA GLU A 89 -16.51 29.55 -10.09
C GLU A 89 -16.43 31.04 -10.47
#